data_AF-A0A932HUX5-F1
#
_entry.id   AF-A0A932HUX5-F1
#
_cell.length_a   1.000
_cell.length_b   1.000
_cell.length_c   1.000
_cell.angle_alpha   90.00
_cell.angle_beta   90.00
_cell.angle_gamma   90.00
#
_symmetry.space_group_name_H-M   'P 1'
#
loop_
_entity.id
_entity.type
_entity.pdbx_description
1 polymer ?
#
loop_
_entity_poly.entity_id
_entity_poly.type
_entity_poly.pdbx_seq_one_letter_code
_entity_poly.pdbx_strand_id
1 'polypeptide(L)'
;MRYSWKGILLCIGFGLLITTMVQAVGNGPGGTPPDPCTEDTWSCTNWSTCSLDGTQTRDCSLSENCPTVEDPKPTESRSCTPECTEDTWSCSSWSSCAIDGTQTRNCTLSDDCSLVNDPKPVTEQSCKPDCTEDTWTCSDWATCSQAGTQTRDCALTFDCALANTVKPSEKQSCTPERSPSTNTSTPDTSNSAKCTEDTWDCDAWSQCQENGHQVRSCTLAADCASADTPRPEEDRACEGLKCGQLGTLQERIACRLELTEEEATTENNILYFPEYCKVEKSQEEKIQCIARYQSFGPCWNTTSSDRPECAKKVIGLQSAQDESATCFLPGSTEEQTTCASVLKEKVEHYVIFALYELEFHAETLLESGKLTRSQVVDLEVYIEQQKQRLDEATTVSEWKTIVQETKSYWNGLTSTL
;
A
#
# COMPACT_ATOMS: atom_id res chain seq x y z
N MET A 1 -0.10 -8.63 -2.17
CA MET A 1 0.79 -9.02 -1.06
C MET A 1 0.72 -10.52 -0.89
N ARG A 2 1.57 -11.27 -1.61
CA ARG A 2 1.82 -12.69 -1.30
C ARG A 2 3.13 -12.71 -0.54
N TYR A 3 3.08 -12.66 0.80
CA TYR A 3 4.25 -13.00 1.61
C TYR A 3 4.21 -14.51 1.88
N SER A 4 5.19 -15.23 1.35
CA SER A 4 5.72 -16.52 1.78
C SER A 4 5.02 -17.15 2.99
N TRP A 5 4.10 -18.08 2.70
CA TRP A 5 3.51 -18.98 3.68
C TRP A 5 3.93 -20.42 3.37
N LYS A 6 5.19 -20.74 3.70
CA LYS A 6 5.58 -22.12 3.97
C LYS A 6 5.89 -22.26 5.45
N GLY A 7 4.87 -22.70 6.19
CA GLY A 7 5.04 -23.31 7.50
C GLY A 7 4.10 -22.74 8.55
N ILE A 8 2.95 -23.38 8.72
CA ILE A 8 2.39 -23.86 10.00
C ILE A 8 1.08 -24.57 9.63
N LEU A 9 1.18 -25.90 9.47
CA LEU A 9 0.03 -26.78 9.56
C LEU A 9 -0.24 -26.94 11.08
N LEU A 10 -1.27 -26.28 11.61
CA LEU A 10 -1.76 -26.58 12.96
C LEU A 10 -3.22 -27.04 12.88
N CYS A 11 -3.40 -28.35 13.08
CA CYS A 11 -4.69 -28.98 13.29
C CYS A 11 -5.27 -28.47 14.62
N ILE A 12 -6.40 -27.75 14.58
CA ILE A 12 -7.23 -27.52 15.77
C ILE A 12 -8.36 -28.55 15.76
N GLY A 13 -8.13 -29.65 16.48
CA GLY A 13 -9.17 -30.57 16.87
C GLY A 13 -9.89 -30.05 18.12
N PHE A 14 -11.18 -29.76 17.99
CA PHE A 14 -12.07 -29.45 19.11
C PHE A 14 -12.27 -30.70 19.97
N GLY A 15 -11.63 -30.77 21.13
CA GLY A 15 -11.79 -31.83 22.13
C GLY A 15 -12.64 -31.35 23.31
N LEU A 16 -13.93 -31.64 23.28
CA LEU A 16 -14.83 -31.55 24.43
C LEU A 16 -14.52 -32.72 25.39
N LEU A 17 -14.12 -32.44 26.63
CA LEU A 17 -14.07 -33.44 27.70
C LEU A 17 -14.86 -32.94 28.92
N ILE A 18 -16.00 -33.59 29.14
CA ILE A 18 -16.78 -33.58 30.37
C ILE A 18 -16.24 -34.75 31.22
N THR A 19 -15.86 -34.50 32.47
CA THR A 19 -15.53 -35.57 33.43
C THR A 19 -16.32 -35.40 34.72
N THR A 20 -17.03 -36.46 35.07
CA THR A 20 -17.96 -36.61 36.19
C THR A 20 -17.28 -36.88 37.52
N MET A 21 -17.93 -36.42 38.59
CA MET A 21 -17.58 -36.63 40.00
C MET A 21 -17.63 -38.10 40.44
N VAL A 22 -16.78 -38.47 41.40
CA VAL A 22 -16.92 -39.66 42.26
C VAL A 22 -16.73 -39.20 43.73
N GLN A 23 -17.75 -39.41 44.57
CA GLN A 23 -17.65 -39.26 46.02
C GLN A 23 -17.44 -40.63 46.68
N ALA A 24 -16.52 -40.69 47.64
CA ALA A 24 -16.32 -41.82 48.53
C ALA A 24 -16.50 -41.36 49.99
N VAL A 25 -17.40 -42.02 50.72
CA VAL A 25 -17.70 -41.76 52.14
C VAL A 25 -16.95 -42.80 52.98
N GLY A 26 -16.11 -42.35 53.91
CA GLY A 26 -15.42 -43.19 54.88
C GLY A 26 -15.46 -42.59 56.28
N ASN A 27 -16.16 -43.26 57.20
CA ASN A 27 -16.24 -42.91 58.62
C ASN A 27 -15.03 -43.45 59.40
N GLY A 28 -14.40 -42.61 60.23
CA GLY A 28 -13.36 -43.00 61.18
C GLY A 28 -13.22 -41.97 62.32
N PRO A 29 -13.14 -42.39 63.60
CA PRO A 29 -13.35 -41.50 64.75
C PRO A 29 -12.03 -41.02 65.41
N GLY A 30 -12.10 -39.85 66.05
CA GLY A 30 -11.26 -39.53 67.22
C GLY A 30 -10.05 -38.65 66.96
N GLY A 31 -10.28 -37.36 66.66
CA GLY A 31 -9.30 -36.29 66.80
C GLY A 31 -9.93 -35.13 67.56
N THR A 32 -9.21 -34.58 68.52
CA THR A 32 -9.50 -33.28 69.16
C THR A 32 -9.97 -32.26 68.11
N PRO A 33 -11.01 -31.45 68.38
CA PRO A 33 -11.63 -30.59 67.37
C PRO A 33 -10.55 -29.73 66.72
N PRO A 34 -10.25 -29.92 65.42
CA PRO A 34 -9.39 -28.99 64.71
C PRO A 34 -10.03 -27.61 64.83
N ASP A 35 -9.20 -26.59 65.09
CA ASP A 35 -9.64 -25.20 65.08
C ASP A 35 -10.49 -25.00 63.81
N PRO A 36 -11.75 -24.55 63.94
CA PRO A 36 -12.65 -24.49 62.80
C PRO A 36 -12.04 -23.56 61.76
N CYS A 37 -11.70 -24.13 60.61
CA CYS A 37 -11.25 -23.42 59.41
C CYS A 37 -12.33 -22.38 59.05
N THR A 38 -12.01 -21.09 59.18
CA THR A 38 -12.99 -20.00 59.01
C THR A 38 -12.99 -19.36 57.64
N GLU A 39 -11.94 -19.54 56.83
CA GLU A 39 -11.78 -18.92 55.50
C GLU A 39 -10.79 -19.70 54.61
N ASP A 40 -11.06 -19.75 53.31
CA ASP A 40 -10.14 -20.30 52.32
C ASP A 40 -8.87 -19.44 52.22
N THR A 41 -7.71 -20.09 52.19
CA THR A 41 -6.44 -19.38 51.99
C THR A 41 -5.98 -19.51 50.55
N TRP A 42 -5.73 -18.37 49.90
CA TRP A 42 -5.23 -18.29 48.52
C TRP A 42 -3.79 -17.79 48.48
N SER A 43 -2.95 -18.43 47.68
CA SER A 43 -1.60 -17.97 47.35
C SER A 43 -1.60 -17.39 45.94
N CYS A 44 -1.31 -16.09 45.81
CA CYS A 44 -1.27 -15.40 44.53
C CYS A 44 0.16 -14.99 44.15
N THR A 45 0.47 -15.02 42.85
CA THR A 45 1.69 -14.43 42.31
C THR A 45 1.65 -12.90 42.38
N ASN A 46 2.81 -12.26 42.18
CA ASN A 46 2.85 -10.82 41.95
C ASN A 46 2.10 -10.48 40.65
N TRP A 47 1.56 -9.26 40.59
CA TRP A 47 0.97 -8.76 39.36
C TRP A 47 2.00 -8.68 38.23
N SER A 48 1.56 -9.01 37.01
CA SER A 48 2.33 -8.80 35.78
C SER A 48 2.63 -7.31 35.56
N THR A 49 3.53 -7.02 34.63
CA THR A 49 3.62 -5.67 34.07
C THR A 49 2.29 -5.27 33.44
N CYS A 50 2.04 -3.97 33.38
CA CYS A 50 0.84 -3.45 32.75
C CYS A 50 0.90 -3.66 31.23
N SER A 51 -0.09 -4.33 30.66
CA SER A 51 -0.25 -4.43 29.20
C SER A 51 -0.70 -3.08 28.60
N LEU A 52 -0.51 -2.91 27.28
CA LEU A 52 -0.95 -1.71 26.56
C LEU A 52 -2.47 -1.45 26.67
N ASP A 53 -3.26 -2.50 26.85
CA ASP A 53 -4.72 -2.41 27.07
C ASP A 53 -5.07 -1.98 28.51
N GLY A 54 -4.08 -1.51 29.29
CA GLY A 54 -4.27 -1.02 30.65
C GLY A 54 -4.65 -2.11 31.65
N THR A 55 -4.22 -3.35 31.42
CA THR A 55 -4.55 -4.50 32.27
C THR A 55 -3.31 -5.25 32.74
N GLN A 56 -3.28 -5.63 34.02
CA GLN A 56 -2.27 -6.53 34.59
C GLN A 56 -2.96 -7.74 35.20
N THR A 57 -2.31 -8.90 35.11
CA THR A 57 -2.85 -10.18 35.59
C THR A 57 -1.97 -10.79 36.69
N ARG A 58 -2.55 -11.68 37.49
CA ARG A 58 -1.81 -12.54 38.43
C ARG A 58 -2.52 -13.88 38.52
N ASP A 59 -1.83 -14.89 39.00
CA ASP A 59 -2.38 -16.22 39.19
C ASP A 59 -2.57 -16.49 40.68
N CYS A 60 -3.76 -16.96 41.07
CA CYS A 60 -4.12 -17.33 42.43
C CYS A 60 -4.46 -18.82 42.50
N SER A 61 -3.76 -19.54 43.37
CA SER A 61 -4.00 -20.96 43.65
C SER A 61 -4.51 -21.13 45.09
N LEU A 62 -5.51 -21.99 45.26
CA LEU A 62 -6.06 -22.32 46.57
C LEU A 62 -5.01 -23.14 47.34
N SER A 63 -4.51 -22.60 48.44
CA SER A 63 -3.50 -23.29 49.27
C SER A 63 -4.15 -24.08 50.41
N GLU A 64 -5.25 -23.58 50.98
CA GLU A 64 -6.04 -24.28 51.99
C GLU A 64 -7.52 -24.09 51.71
N ASN A 65 -8.28 -25.18 51.69
CA ASN A 65 -9.72 -25.22 51.40
C ASN A 65 -10.49 -25.55 52.68
N CYS A 66 -11.38 -24.67 53.13
CA CYS A 66 -12.31 -24.90 54.21
C CYS A 66 -13.64 -25.43 53.64
N PRO A 67 -13.96 -26.74 53.75
CA PRO A 67 -15.08 -27.36 53.02
C PRO A 67 -16.48 -26.81 53.36
N THR A 68 -16.60 -26.05 54.44
CA THR A 68 -17.87 -25.48 54.93
C THR A 68 -17.99 -23.98 54.68
N VAL A 69 -16.99 -23.37 54.05
CA VAL A 69 -16.94 -21.95 53.71
C VAL A 69 -16.79 -21.84 52.19
N GLU A 70 -17.56 -20.95 51.56
CA GLU A 70 -17.36 -20.62 50.15
C GLU A 70 -16.86 -19.18 50.07
N ASP A 71 -15.54 -19.03 49.94
CA ASP A 71 -14.95 -17.72 49.70
C ASP A 71 -14.74 -17.50 48.19
N PRO A 72 -15.08 -16.32 47.67
CA PRO A 72 -14.85 -16.03 46.27
C PRO A 72 -13.34 -16.00 45.98
N LYS A 73 -12.94 -16.64 44.87
CA LYS A 73 -11.58 -16.57 44.35
C LYS A 73 -11.15 -15.09 44.21
N PRO A 74 -9.95 -14.71 44.69
CA PRO A 74 -9.45 -13.35 44.52
C PRO A 74 -9.38 -12.94 43.04
N THR A 75 -9.58 -11.65 42.75
CA THR A 75 -9.47 -11.14 41.37
C THR A 75 -8.05 -11.31 40.82
N GLU A 76 -7.98 -11.86 39.59
CA GLU A 76 -6.76 -12.16 38.84
C GLU A 76 -6.47 -11.16 37.72
N SER A 77 -7.32 -10.15 37.58
CA SER A 77 -7.14 -9.05 36.63
C SER A 77 -7.48 -7.72 37.30
N ARG A 78 -6.73 -6.67 36.99
CA ARG A 78 -7.05 -5.29 37.40
C ARG A 78 -6.53 -4.28 36.37
N SER A 79 -7.16 -3.10 36.37
CA SER A 79 -6.71 -1.98 35.57
C SER A 79 -5.37 -1.43 36.06
N CYS A 80 -4.59 -0.87 35.14
CA CYS A 80 -3.32 -0.21 35.39
C CYS A 80 -3.06 0.84 34.32
N THR A 81 -2.06 1.70 34.57
CA THR A 81 -1.55 2.65 33.59
C THR A 81 -0.22 2.09 33.06
N PRO A 82 -0.07 1.85 31.75
CA PRO A 82 1.20 1.48 31.15
C PRO A 82 2.26 2.56 31.44
N GLU A 83 3.52 2.16 31.64
CA GLU A 83 4.60 3.12 31.88
C GLU A 83 4.90 3.98 30.65
N CYS A 84 4.64 3.43 29.46
CA CYS A 84 4.69 4.15 28.21
C CYS A 84 3.58 3.65 27.26
N THR A 85 3.03 4.56 26.46
CA THR A 85 1.95 4.29 25.50
C THR A 85 2.34 4.57 24.04
N GLU A 86 3.46 5.25 23.78
CA GLU A 86 3.89 5.64 22.43
C GLU A 86 5.42 5.79 22.34
N ASP A 87 6.00 5.42 21.20
CA ASP A 87 7.41 5.66 20.92
C ASP A 87 7.63 7.16 20.65
N THR A 88 8.61 7.76 21.31
CA THR A 88 8.92 9.18 21.10
C THR A 88 10.07 9.34 20.12
N TRP A 89 9.82 10.03 19.01
CA TRP A 89 10.83 10.33 17.99
C TRP A 89 11.28 11.78 18.03
N SER A 90 12.58 12.00 17.97
CA SER A 90 13.20 13.32 17.81
C SER A 90 13.64 13.51 16.36
N CYS A 91 12.95 14.38 15.62
CA CYS A 91 13.27 14.69 14.23
C CYS A 91 13.98 16.04 14.09
N SER A 92 14.97 16.12 13.19
CA SER A 92 15.53 17.40 12.75
C SER A 92 14.50 18.21 11.96
N SER A 93 14.78 19.51 11.79
CA SER A 93 14.12 20.29 10.74
C SER A 93 14.33 19.63 9.37
N TRP A 94 13.39 19.88 8.46
CA TRP A 94 13.57 19.54 7.05
C TRP A 94 14.80 20.23 6.47
N SER A 95 15.52 19.53 5.59
CA SER A 95 16.57 20.10 4.77
C SER A 95 15.99 21.17 3.85
N SER A 96 16.84 22.00 3.26
CA SER A 96 16.44 22.77 2.08
C SER A 96 15.92 21.83 1.00
N CYS A 97 14.98 22.32 0.20
CA CYS A 97 14.45 21.56 -0.92
C CYS A 97 15.53 21.36 -1.99
N ALA A 98 15.79 20.10 -2.33
CA ALA A 98 16.71 19.71 -3.37
C ALA A 98 16.13 20.02 -4.77
N ILE A 99 17.00 20.00 -5.77
CA ILE A 99 16.65 20.34 -7.16
C ILE A 99 15.65 19.37 -7.78
N ASP A 100 15.59 18.13 -7.28
CA ASP A 100 14.62 17.11 -7.67
C ASP A 100 13.24 17.29 -7.00
N GLY A 101 13.06 18.36 -6.21
CA GLY A 101 11.82 18.64 -5.52
C GLY A 101 11.63 17.82 -4.24
N THR A 102 12.71 17.26 -3.67
CA THR A 102 12.64 16.50 -2.41
C THR A 102 13.36 17.21 -1.27
N GLN A 103 12.85 17.07 -0.05
CA GLN A 103 13.56 17.47 1.17
C GLN A 103 13.52 16.31 2.16
N THR A 104 14.59 16.21 2.95
CA THR A 104 14.79 15.10 3.87
C THR A 104 14.95 15.61 5.30
N ARG A 105 14.62 14.77 6.28
CA ARG A 105 14.95 15.02 7.69
C ARG A 105 15.37 13.72 8.36
N ASN A 106 16.15 13.83 9.41
CA ASN A 106 16.57 12.69 10.20
C ASN A 106 15.69 12.57 11.44
N CYS A 107 15.14 11.38 11.68
CA CYS A 107 14.40 11.07 12.90
C CYS A 107 15.10 9.97 13.67
N THR A 108 15.37 10.23 14.95
CA THR A 108 16.00 9.28 15.87
C THR A 108 15.00 8.91 16.96
N LEU A 109 14.88 7.62 17.25
CA LEU A 109 14.07 7.12 18.35
C LEU A 109 14.70 7.59 19.66
N SER A 110 13.97 8.42 20.41
CA SER A 110 14.45 9.01 21.67
C SER A 110 13.94 8.27 22.90
N ASP A 111 12.77 7.64 22.80
CA ASP A 111 12.23 6.73 23.82
C ASP A 111 11.55 5.56 23.11
N ASP A 112 11.99 4.34 23.43
CA ASP A 112 11.56 3.09 22.78
C ASP A 112 10.71 2.30 23.76
N CYS A 113 9.42 2.23 23.48
CA CYS A 113 8.44 1.61 24.35
C CYS A 113 8.26 0.18 23.89
N SER A 114 8.96 -0.76 24.55
CA SER A 114 9.18 -2.14 24.06
C SER A 114 7.93 -2.98 23.75
N LEU A 115 6.73 -2.51 24.10
CA LEU A 115 5.46 -3.16 23.80
C LEU A 115 4.68 -2.47 22.67
N VAL A 116 5.09 -1.26 22.29
CA VAL A 116 4.55 -0.45 21.19
C VAL A 116 5.46 -0.63 19.97
N ASN A 117 4.88 -0.48 18.78
CA ASN A 117 5.64 -0.51 17.54
C ASN A 117 5.06 0.56 16.62
N ASP A 118 5.39 1.82 16.94
CA ASP A 118 4.89 2.94 16.17
C ASP A 118 5.69 3.08 14.87
N PRO A 119 5.02 3.39 13.75
CA PRO A 119 5.71 3.58 12.50
C PRO A 119 6.68 4.75 12.60
N LYS A 120 7.92 4.53 12.14
CA LYS A 120 8.94 5.57 12.03
C LYS A 120 8.37 6.78 11.26
N PRO A 121 8.53 8.03 11.77
CA PRO A 121 8.04 9.21 11.08
C PRO A 121 8.66 9.34 9.69
N VAL A 122 7.90 9.91 8.76
CA VAL A 122 8.34 10.16 7.38
C VAL A 122 9.61 11.03 7.37
N THR A 123 10.63 10.57 6.65
CA THR A 123 11.95 11.21 6.53
C THR A 123 12.19 11.90 5.20
N GLU A 124 11.25 11.81 4.26
CA GLU A 124 11.34 12.41 2.92
C GLU A 124 9.97 12.96 2.51
N GLN A 125 9.94 14.16 1.94
CA GLN A 125 8.71 14.72 1.39
C GLN A 125 9.00 15.58 0.17
N SER A 126 7.99 15.74 -0.68
CA SER A 126 8.06 16.69 -1.79
C SER A 126 8.07 18.13 -1.29
N CYS A 127 8.73 18.99 -2.05
CA CYS A 127 8.85 20.41 -1.78
C CYS A 127 9.05 21.17 -3.08
N LYS A 128 8.94 22.50 -2.99
CA LYS A 128 9.26 23.40 -4.08
C LYS A 128 10.60 24.06 -3.78
N PRO A 129 11.64 23.85 -4.61
CA PRO A 129 12.90 24.57 -4.44
C PRO A 129 12.67 26.07 -4.62
N ASP A 130 13.27 26.86 -3.74
CA ASP A 130 13.34 28.31 -3.91
C ASP A 130 14.25 28.58 -5.11
N CYS A 131 13.63 28.79 -6.24
CA CYS A 131 14.28 29.13 -7.49
C CYS A 131 13.82 30.53 -7.91
N THR A 132 14.74 31.31 -8.45
CA THR A 132 14.46 32.68 -8.92
C THR A 132 14.49 32.78 -10.44
N GLU A 133 15.10 31.81 -11.12
CA GLU A 133 15.25 31.77 -12.57
C GLU A 133 15.40 30.34 -13.10
N ASP A 134 14.91 30.11 -14.32
CA ASP A 134 15.16 28.88 -15.06
C ASP A 134 16.65 28.77 -15.41
N THR A 135 17.20 27.55 -15.31
CA THR A 135 18.58 27.28 -15.73
C THR A 135 18.59 26.55 -17.06
N TRP A 136 19.40 27.05 -17.99
CA TRP A 136 19.56 26.50 -19.32
C TRP A 136 21.00 26.04 -19.51
N THR A 137 21.18 24.86 -20.09
CA THR A 137 22.49 24.41 -20.58
C THR A 137 22.46 24.47 -22.10
N CYS A 138 23.37 25.25 -22.68
CA CYS A 138 23.49 25.38 -24.12
C CYS A 138 24.76 24.69 -24.62
N SER A 139 24.68 24.05 -25.79
CA SER A 139 25.86 23.59 -26.51
C SER A 139 26.73 24.76 -26.98
N ASP A 140 27.97 24.43 -27.35
CA ASP A 140 28.81 25.37 -28.08
C ASP A 140 28.14 25.76 -29.41
N TRP A 141 28.43 26.97 -29.89
CA TRP A 141 27.96 27.41 -31.19
C TRP A 141 28.50 26.50 -32.29
N ALA A 142 27.61 26.06 -33.18
CA ALA A 142 27.98 25.38 -34.41
C ALA A 142 28.87 26.29 -35.27
N THR A 143 29.59 25.68 -36.21
CA THR A 143 30.41 26.43 -37.16
C THR A 143 29.55 27.42 -37.96
N CYS A 144 30.12 28.59 -38.23
CA CYS A 144 29.43 29.64 -38.96
C CYS A 144 29.09 29.19 -40.38
N SER A 145 27.79 29.13 -40.72
CA SER A 145 27.34 28.80 -42.07
C SER A 145 27.78 29.87 -43.07
N GLN A 146 27.86 29.52 -44.36
CA GLN A 146 28.18 30.48 -45.42
C GLN A 146 27.16 31.64 -45.51
N ALA A 147 25.95 31.45 -44.98
CA ALA A 147 24.93 32.50 -44.85
C ALA A 147 25.19 33.47 -43.68
N GLY A 148 26.31 33.33 -42.95
CA GLY A 148 26.69 34.20 -41.85
C GLY A 148 25.87 33.97 -40.58
N THR A 149 25.41 32.74 -40.36
CA THR A 149 24.62 32.37 -39.17
C THR A 149 25.16 31.10 -38.53
N GLN A 150 25.18 31.06 -37.20
CA GLN A 150 25.46 29.86 -36.40
C GLN A 150 24.31 29.58 -35.43
N THR A 151 24.15 28.31 -35.10
CA THR A 151 23.11 27.81 -34.19
C THR A 151 23.73 27.08 -33.02
N ARG A 152 22.99 26.97 -31.92
CA ARG A 152 23.29 26.10 -30.79
C ARG A 152 21.98 25.60 -30.21
N ASP A 153 22.05 24.55 -29.42
CA ASP A 153 20.88 23.96 -28.77
C ASP A 153 20.92 24.32 -27.29
N CYS A 154 19.80 24.80 -26.76
CA CYS A 154 19.66 25.10 -25.34
C CYS A 154 18.58 24.21 -24.73
N ALA A 155 18.98 23.33 -23.82
CA ALA A 155 18.07 22.49 -23.04
C ALA A 155 17.77 23.16 -21.70
N LEU A 156 16.50 23.16 -21.31
CA LEU A 156 16.07 23.55 -19.98
C LEU A 156 16.54 22.46 -19.02
N THR A 157 17.48 22.78 -18.14
CA THR A 157 17.98 21.82 -17.15
C THR A 157 17.26 21.93 -15.83
N PHE A 158 16.63 23.07 -15.57
CA PHE A 158 15.82 23.28 -14.39
C PHE A 158 14.76 24.36 -14.64
N ASP A 159 13.49 23.95 -14.56
CA ASP A 159 12.32 24.82 -14.74
C ASP A 159 11.89 25.39 -13.39
N CYS A 160 11.93 26.71 -13.27
CA CYS A 160 11.39 27.40 -12.13
C CYS A 160 9.99 27.90 -12.46
N ALA A 161 8.97 27.10 -12.13
CA ALA A 161 7.57 27.33 -12.53
C ALA A 161 6.96 28.72 -12.17
N LEU A 162 7.61 29.54 -11.32
CA LEU A 162 7.18 30.92 -11.01
C LEU A 162 8.11 31.99 -11.58
N ALA A 163 9.28 31.61 -12.08
CA ALA A 163 10.14 32.49 -12.85
C ALA A 163 9.63 32.58 -14.28
N ASN A 164 9.88 33.71 -14.91
CA ASN A 164 9.68 33.89 -16.34
C ASN A 164 11.03 34.26 -16.94
N THR A 165 11.91 33.26 -17.06
CA THR A 165 13.24 33.46 -17.62
C THR A 165 13.18 33.28 -19.13
N VAL A 166 13.72 34.25 -19.85
CA VAL A 166 13.74 34.20 -21.31
C VAL A 166 14.72 33.11 -21.76
N LYS A 167 14.24 32.16 -22.57
CA LYS A 167 15.10 31.13 -23.21
C LYS A 167 16.30 31.80 -23.92
N PRO A 168 17.54 31.34 -23.70
CA PRO A 168 18.70 31.88 -24.40
C PRO A 168 18.59 31.76 -25.91
N SER A 169 19.16 32.71 -26.66
CA SER A 169 19.14 32.66 -28.13
C SER A 169 19.90 31.43 -28.65
N GLU A 170 19.25 30.71 -29.58
CA GLU A 170 19.76 29.54 -30.29
C GLU A 170 20.29 29.89 -31.69
N LYS A 171 20.21 31.16 -32.08
CA LYS A 171 20.66 31.64 -33.39
C LYS A 171 21.36 32.98 -33.26
N GLN A 172 22.54 33.11 -33.85
CA GLN A 172 23.21 34.39 -33.95
C GLN A 172 23.98 34.56 -35.26
N SER A 173 24.18 35.82 -35.64
CA SER A 173 25.01 36.16 -36.79
C SER A 173 26.49 35.89 -36.49
N CYS A 174 27.23 35.49 -37.50
CA CYS A 174 28.66 35.23 -37.42
C CYS A 174 29.33 35.57 -38.76
N THR A 175 30.65 35.76 -38.73
CA THR A 175 31.45 35.93 -39.94
C THR A 175 32.10 34.59 -40.27
N PRO A 176 31.81 33.98 -41.43
CA PRO A 176 32.49 32.75 -41.83
C PRO A 176 33.99 33.02 -41.90
N GLU A 177 34.80 32.16 -41.29
CA GLU A 177 36.25 32.26 -41.47
C GLU A 177 36.55 32.13 -42.97
N ARG A 178 37.13 33.19 -43.56
CA ARG A 178 37.66 33.12 -44.93
C ARG A 178 38.75 32.06 -44.93
N SER A 179 38.47 30.90 -45.50
CA SER A 179 39.49 29.88 -45.72
C SER A 179 40.70 30.52 -46.41
N PRO A 180 41.92 30.35 -45.88
CA PRO A 180 43.12 30.77 -46.58
C PRO A 180 43.16 30.10 -47.96
N SER A 181 43.19 30.93 -49.00
CA SER A 181 43.10 30.50 -50.39
C SER A 181 44.39 29.77 -50.77
N THR A 182 44.36 28.45 -50.70
CA THR A 182 45.44 27.59 -51.20
C THR A 182 45.06 27.10 -52.59
N ASN A 183 45.71 27.69 -53.61
CA ASN A 183 45.68 27.22 -54.99
C ASN A 183 46.40 25.86 -55.08
N THR A 184 45.64 24.76 -55.11
CA THR A 184 46.15 23.48 -55.62
C THR A 184 45.05 22.73 -56.35
N SER A 185 45.27 22.53 -57.63
CA SER A 185 44.50 21.72 -58.54
C SER A 185 44.66 20.22 -58.23
N THR A 186 43.60 19.43 -58.52
CA THR A 186 43.45 17.95 -58.50
C THR A 186 43.11 17.26 -57.16
N PRO A 187 42.46 16.08 -57.19
CA PRO A 187 41.29 15.65 -57.96
C PRO A 187 40.09 15.31 -57.04
N ASP A 188 38.91 15.20 -57.65
CA ASP A 188 37.70 14.62 -57.08
C ASP A 188 37.98 13.44 -56.14
N THR A 189 37.67 13.59 -54.86
CA THR A 189 37.25 12.49 -54.01
C THR A 189 36.07 12.98 -53.19
N SER A 190 34.93 13.05 -53.89
CA SER A 190 33.59 12.99 -53.32
C SER A 190 33.49 11.71 -52.47
N ASN A 191 33.96 11.77 -51.24
CA ASN A 191 33.34 11.03 -50.15
C ASN A 191 32.21 11.91 -49.61
N SER A 192 31.19 12.08 -50.45
CA SER A 192 29.83 12.28 -49.96
C SER A 192 29.56 11.08 -49.06
N ALA A 193 29.73 11.27 -47.75
CA ALA A 193 29.26 10.33 -46.75
C ALA A 193 27.76 10.21 -47.00
N LYS A 194 27.38 9.14 -47.72
CA LYS A 194 26.00 8.88 -48.05
C LYS A 194 25.29 8.69 -46.72
N CYS A 195 24.42 9.63 -46.39
CA CYS A 195 23.44 9.52 -45.33
C CYS A 195 22.61 8.27 -45.66
N THR A 196 22.82 7.18 -44.93
CA THR A 196 22.19 5.87 -45.23
C THR A 196 20.92 5.63 -44.44
N GLU A 197 20.70 6.33 -43.33
CA GLU A 197 19.57 6.15 -42.42
C GLU A 197 19.29 7.43 -41.62
N ASP A 198 18.01 7.72 -41.40
CA ASP A 198 17.59 8.79 -40.49
C ASP A 198 18.08 8.54 -39.06
N THR A 199 18.45 9.61 -38.38
CA THR A 199 18.82 9.55 -36.96
C THR A 199 17.69 10.12 -36.13
N TRP A 200 17.27 9.39 -35.10
CA TRP A 200 16.25 9.80 -34.15
C TRP A 200 16.87 10.04 -32.78
N ASP A 201 16.43 11.11 -32.12
CA ASP A 201 16.74 11.38 -30.72
C ASP A 201 15.49 11.06 -29.89
N CYS A 202 15.61 10.07 -28.99
CA CYS A 202 14.51 9.55 -28.20
C CYS A 202 14.76 9.77 -26.72
N ASP A 203 13.74 10.22 -26.00
CA ASP A 203 13.76 10.29 -24.54
C ASP A 203 13.92 8.90 -23.91
N ALA A 204 14.31 8.88 -22.63
CA ALA A 204 14.20 7.67 -21.83
C ALA A 204 12.74 7.21 -21.75
N TRP A 205 12.53 5.89 -21.60
CA TRP A 205 11.21 5.35 -21.35
C TRP A 205 10.63 5.90 -20.05
N SER A 206 9.33 6.22 -20.06
CA SER A 206 8.60 6.60 -18.86
C SER A 206 8.59 5.48 -17.82
N GLN A 207 8.21 5.82 -16.59
CA GLN A 207 7.79 4.80 -15.63
C GLN A 207 6.60 4.00 -16.17
N CYS A 208 6.42 2.79 -15.65
CA CYS A 208 5.31 1.93 -16.04
C CYS A 208 3.97 2.62 -15.71
N GLN A 209 3.13 2.78 -16.72
CA GLN A 209 1.80 3.35 -16.59
C GLN A 209 0.79 2.25 -16.19
N GLU A 210 -0.42 2.67 -15.81
CA GLU A 210 -1.46 1.80 -15.26
C GLU A 210 -1.96 0.73 -16.23
N ASN A 211 -1.87 1.02 -17.53
CA ASN A 211 -2.19 0.07 -18.59
C ASN A 211 -1.07 -0.96 -18.79
N GLY A 212 0.00 -0.94 -17.99
CA GLY A 212 1.15 -1.83 -18.12
C GLY A 212 2.09 -1.49 -19.25
N HIS A 213 2.03 -0.25 -19.76
CA HIS A 213 2.89 0.25 -20.82
C HIS A 213 3.79 1.41 -20.36
N GLN A 214 4.91 1.57 -21.03
CA GLN A 214 5.82 2.70 -20.87
C GLN A 214 5.90 3.40 -22.23
N VAL A 215 5.97 4.73 -22.21
CA VAL A 215 6.01 5.55 -23.42
C VAL A 215 7.29 6.37 -23.46
N ARG A 216 7.73 6.76 -24.65
CA ARG A 216 8.80 7.75 -24.85
C ARG A 216 8.48 8.61 -26.07
N SER A 217 9.09 9.78 -26.16
CA SER A 217 9.01 10.61 -27.35
C SER A 217 10.27 10.45 -28.19
N CYS A 218 10.13 10.34 -29.51
CA CYS A 218 11.24 10.35 -30.45
C CYS A 218 11.08 11.50 -31.44
N THR A 219 12.14 12.31 -31.58
CA THR A 219 12.22 13.42 -32.53
C THR A 219 13.26 13.12 -33.60
N LEU A 220 12.97 13.54 -34.84
CA LEU A 220 13.88 13.32 -35.97
C LEU A 220 15.07 14.30 -35.86
N ALA A 221 16.25 13.77 -35.54
CA ALA A 221 17.47 14.55 -35.36
C ALA A 221 18.19 14.82 -36.69
N ALA A 222 18.17 13.86 -37.63
CA ALA A 222 18.70 14.02 -38.97
C ALA A 222 17.86 13.24 -39.99
N ASP A 223 17.42 13.92 -41.04
CA ASP A 223 16.64 13.37 -42.15
C ASP A 223 17.55 13.07 -43.36
N CYS A 224 17.67 11.79 -43.70
CA CYS A 224 18.30 11.36 -44.94
C CYS A 224 17.22 11.21 -46.01
N ALA A 225 17.05 12.23 -46.87
CA ALA A 225 15.96 12.30 -47.87
C ALA A 225 15.80 11.09 -48.82
N SER A 226 16.76 10.16 -48.88
CA SER A 226 16.69 8.93 -49.68
C SER A 226 16.64 7.63 -48.85
N ALA A 227 16.70 7.73 -47.52
CA ALA A 227 16.53 6.59 -46.63
C ALA A 227 15.05 6.47 -46.24
N ASP A 228 14.61 5.23 -46.02
CA ASP A 228 13.29 4.91 -45.47
C ASP A 228 13.56 4.22 -44.13
N THR A 229 13.84 5.01 -43.10
CA THR A 229 14.13 4.51 -41.76
C THR A 229 12.84 4.47 -40.94
N PRO A 230 12.40 3.29 -40.44
CA PRO A 230 11.23 3.20 -39.59
C PRO A 230 11.37 4.08 -38.34
N ARG A 231 10.31 4.82 -37.99
CA ARG A 231 10.26 5.57 -36.74
C ARG A 231 10.43 4.61 -35.55
N PRO A 232 11.27 4.93 -34.56
CA PRO A 232 11.42 4.10 -33.38
C PRO A 232 10.09 3.90 -32.62
N GLU A 233 9.98 2.78 -31.91
CA GLU A 233 8.83 2.49 -31.04
C GLU A 233 8.74 3.53 -29.90
N GLU A 234 7.54 4.07 -29.68
CA GLU A 234 7.23 5.10 -28.67
C GLU A 234 6.30 4.59 -27.55
N ASP A 235 5.81 3.36 -27.67
CA ASP A 235 4.93 2.69 -26.71
C ASP A 235 5.30 1.21 -26.68
N ARG A 236 5.57 0.67 -25.48
CA ARG A 236 5.80 -0.77 -25.29
C ARG A 236 5.29 -1.22 -23.92
N ALA A 237 5.04 -2.52 -23.79
CA ALA A 237 4.76 -3.12 -22.49
C ALA A 237 5.94 -2.91 -21.51
N CYS A 238 5.62 -2.79 -20.22
CA CYS A 238 6.63 -2.71 -19.18
C CYS A 238 7.44 -4.01 -19.11
N GLU A 239 8.76 -3.87 -19.03
CA GLU A 239 9.65 -5.02 -18.99
C GLU A 239 9.41 -5.83 -17.70
N GLY A 240 9.15 -7.13 -17.84
CA GLY A 240 8.88 -8.04 -16.72
C GLY A 240 7.42 -8.12 -16.27
N LEU A 241 6.52 -7.28 -16.78
CA LEU A 241 5.09 -7.33 -16.47
C LEU A 241 4.41 -8.45 -17.28
N LYS A 242 3.62 -9.32 -16.64
CA LYS A 242 2.95 -10.44 -17.31
C LYS A 242 1.45 -10.28 -17.42
N CYS A 243 0.82 -9.71 -16.39
CA CYS A 243 -0.63 -9.66 -16.27
C CYS A 243 -1.19 -8.25 -16.37
N GLY A 244 -0.52 -7.23 -15.83
CA GLY A 244 -1.05 -5.87 -15.74
C GLY A 244 -1.44 -5.23 -17.08
N GLN A 245 -0.83 -5.65 -18.18
CA GLN A 245 -1.06 -5.19 -19.55
C GLN A 245 -2.25 -5.86 -20.27
N LEU A 246 -2.88 -6.88 -19.67
CA LEU A 246 -3.97 -7.58 -20.34
C LEU A 246 -5.25 -6.73 -20.38
N GLY A 247 -5.97 -6.81 -21.49
CA GLY A 247 -7.02 -5.87 -21.85
C GLY A 247 -8.25 -5.94 -20.95
N THR A 248 -8.59 -7.11 -20.42
CA THR A 248 -9.78 -7.30 -19.58
C THR A 248 -9.44 -7.60 -18.13
N LEU A 249 -10.32 -7.18 -17.21
CA LEU A 249 -10.21 -7.50 -15.77
C LEU A 249 -10.08 -9.01 -15.53
N GLN A 250 -10.86 -9.82 -16.25
CA GLN A 250 -10.85 -11.27 -16.15
C GLN A 250 -9.50 -11.87 -16.60
N GLU A 251 -8.92 -11.41 -17.71
CA GLU A 251 -7.60 -11.86 -18.17
C GLU A 251 -6.50 -11.51 -17.16
N ARG A 252 -6.53 -10.30 -16.59
CA ARG A 252 -5.56 -9.86 -15.57
C ARG A 252 -5.64 -10.72 -14.31
N ILE A 253 -6.86 -10.94 -13.80
CA ILE A 253 -7.11 -11.81 -12.63
C ILE A 253 -6.65 -13.24 -12.91
N ALA A 254 -7.08 -13.81 -14.05
CA ALA A 254 -6.70 -15.15 -14.43
C ALA A 254 -5.18 -15.30 -14.51
N CYS A 255 -4.50 -14.39 -15.18
CA CYS A 255 -3.04 -14.38 -15.27
C CYS A 255 -2.37 -14.29 -13.89
N ARG A 256 -2.84 -13.42 -12.98
CA ARG A 256 -2.25 -13.27 -11.64
C ARG A 256 -2.34 -14.55 -10.80
N LEU A 257 -3.43 -15.29 -10.91
CA LEU A 257 -3.59 -16.59 -10.25
C LEU A 257 -2.63 -17.65 -10.79
N GLU A 258 -2.03 -17.42 -11.96
CA GLU A 258 -1.06 -18.28 -12.63
C GLU A 258 0.39 -17.95 -12.24
N LEU A 259 0.63 -16.76 -11.70
CA LEU A 259 1.97 -16.32 -11.34
C LEU A 259 2.52 -17.13 -10.17
N THR A 260 3.78 -17.51 -10.29
CA THR A 260 4.59 -17.94 -9.15
C THR A 260 4.74 -16.79 -8.14
N GLU A 261 5.14 -17.12 -6.91
CA GLU A 261 5.36 -16.10 -5.88
C GLU A 261 6.42 -15.07 -6.27
N GLU A 262 7.50 -15.50 -6.94
CA GLU A 262 8.55 -14.62 -7.44
C GLU A 262 8.01 -13.68 -8.53
N GLU A 263 7.28 -14.22 -9.51
CA GLU A 263 6.68 -13.40 -10.57
C GLU A 263 5.64 -12.43 -10.02
N ALA A 264 4.80 -12.85 -9.08
CA ALA A 264 3.84 -11.97 -8.43
C ALA A 264 4.53 -10.86 -7.64
N THR A 265 5.67 -11.15 -7.01
CA THR A 265 6.49 -10.13 -6.31
C THR A 265 7.09 -9.14 -7.30
N THR A 266 7.69 -9.62 -8.40
CA THR A 266 8.21 -8.76 -9.46
C THR A 266 7.12 -7.89 -10.08
N GLU A 267 5.96 -8.46 -10.39
CA GLU A 267 4.81 -7.74 -10.93
C GLU A 267 4.34 -6.62 -10.00
N ASN A 268 4.20 -6.93 -8.70
CA ASN A 268 3.84 -5.92 -7.69
C ASN A 268 4.93 -4.85 -7.51
N ASN A 269 6.21 -5.18 -7.70
CA ASN A 269 7.30 -4.20 -7.62
C ASN A 269 7.38 -3.29 -8.84
N ILE A 270 7.00 -3.78 -10.03
CA ILE A 270 6.95 -2.98 -11.26
C ILE A 270 5.73 -2.05 -11.24
N LEU A 271 4.56 -2.61 -10.88
CA LEU A 271 3.28 -1.89 -10.91
C LEU A 271 2.33 -2.48 -9.86
N TYR A 272 2.39 -2.00 -8.61
CA TYR A 272 1.37 -2.31 -7.62
C TYR A 272 0.12 -1.47 -7.88
N PHE A 273 -0.92 -2.10 -8.44
CA PHE A 273 -2.18 -1.42 -8.71
C PHE A 273 -3.37 -2.35 -8.46
N PRO A 274 -4.08 -2.20 -7.32
CA PRO A 274 -5.33 -2.92 -7.08
C PRO A 274 -6.31 -2.68 -8.23
N GLU A 275 -6.99 -3.72 -8.71
CA GLU A 275 -7.90 -3.59 -9.86
C GLU A 275 -9.01 -2.56 -9.61
N TYR A 276 -9.55 -2.55 -8.39
CA TYR A 276 -10.48 -1.54 -7.93
C TYR A 276 -9.99 -0.09 -8.15
N CYS A 277 -8.69 0.17 -7.95
CA CYS A 277 -8.16 1.52 -8.14
C CYS A 277 -8.03 1.91 -9.62
N LYS A 278 -8.07 0.95 -10.58
CA LYS A 278 -7.84 1.19 -12.03
C LYS A 278 -9.02 1.84 -12.74
N VAL A 279 -10.17 1.94 -12.08
CA VAL A 279 -11.35 2.58 -12.67
C VAL A 279 -11.09 4.05 -13.00
N GLU A 280 -11.92 4.63 -13.87
CA GLU A 280 -11.80 6.01 -14.36
C GLU A 280 -11.96 7.05 -13.23
N LYS A 281 -10.89 7.23 -12.46
CA LYS A 281 -10.73 8.22 -11.39
C LYS A 281 -9.70 9.27 -11.80
N SER A 282 -9.73 10.44 -11.16
CA SER A 282 -8.64 11.40 -11.28
C SER A 282 -7.33 10.82 -10.74
N GLN A 283 -6.19 11.33 -11.20
CA GLN A 283 -4.88 10.86 -10.73
C GLN A 283 -4.74 10.97 -9.19
N GLU A 284 -5.31 12.02 -8.59
CA GLU A 284 -5.30 12.24 -7.15
C GLU A 284 -6.10 11.15 -6.40
N GLU A 285 -7.32 10.86 -6.85
CA GLU A 285 -8.15 9.80 -6.27
C GLU A 285 -7.50 8.42 -6.39
N LYS A 286 -6.79 8.16 -7.50
CA LYS A 286 -6.03 6.92 -7.68
C LYS A 286 -4.89 6.80 -6.68
N ILE A 287 -4.11 7.88 -6.50
CA ILE A 287 -3.04 7.92 -5.49
C ILE A 287 -3.61 7.67 -4.09
N GLN A 288 -4.74 8.30 -3.76
CA GLN A 288 -5.42 8.07 -2.48
C GLN A 288 -5.91 6.63 -2.33
N CYS A 289 -6.49 6.04 -3.39
CA CYS A 289 -6.91 4.64 -3.41
C CYS A 289 -5.74 3.68 -3.15
N ILE A 290 -4.62 3.87 -3.85
CA ILE A 290 -3.42 3.04 -3.68
C ILE A 290 -2.85 3.19 -2.27
N ALA A 291 -2.71 4.43 -1.79
CA ALA A 291 -2.21 4.71 -0.44
C ALA A 291 -3.09 4.06 0.63
N ARG A 292 -4.42 4.07 0.44
CA ARG A 292 -5.36 3.37 1.33
C ARG A 292 -5.13 1.86 1.32
N TYR A 293 -4.99 1.23 0.16
CA TYR A 293 -4.68 -0.21 0.09
C TYR A 293 -3.34 -0.55 0.76
N GLN A 294 -2.32 0.27 0.54
CA GLN A 294 -1.00 0.11 1.17
C GLN A 294 -1.06 0.27 2.70
N SER A 295 -1.95 1.14 3.21
CA SER A 295 -2.14 1.32 4.66
C SER A 295 -2.63 0.06 5.37
N PHE A 296 -3.33 -0.84 4.67
CA PHE A 296 -3.71 -2.16 5.20
C PHE A 296 -2.59 -3.19 5.11
N GLY A 297 -1.45 -2.86 4.51
CA GLY A 297 -0.28 -3.72 4.35
C GLY A 297 0.12 -4.49 5.61
N PRO A 298 0.31 -3.81 6.76
CA PRO A 298 0.67 -4.46 8.01
C PRO A 298 -0.34 -5.51 8.48
N CYS A 299 -1.63 -5.37 8.15
CA CYS A 299 -2.67 -6.33 8.55
C CYS A 299 -2.50 -7.69 7.86
N TRP A 300 -1.88 -7.75 6.69
CA TRP A 300 -1.63 -9.02 6.00
C TRP A 300 -0.57 -9.89 6.68
N ASN A 301 0.20 -9.30 7.61
CA ASN A 301 1.19 -10.01 8.42
C ASN A 301 0.60 -10.62 9.70
N THR A 302 -0.68 -10.37 10.01
CA THR A 302 -1.37 -10.97 11.16
C THR A 302 -2.13 -12.24 10.74
N THR A 303 -2.67 -12.97 11.72
CA THR A 303 -3.51 -14.13 11.44
C THR A 303 -4.82 -13.72 10.76
N SER A 304 -5.43 -14.60 9.97
CA SER A 304 -6.70 -14.28 9.28
C SER A 304 -7.82 -13.87 10.25
N SER A 305 -7.82 -14.40 11.48
CA SER A 305 -8.79 -14.00 12.52
C SER A 305 -8.53 -12.59 13.08
N ASP A 306 -7.29 -12.11 13.07
CA ASP A 306 -6.91 -10.81 13.64
C ASP A 306 -6.97 -9.67 12.61
N ARG A 307 -6.93 -10.00 11.32
CA ARG A 307 -6.99 -9.05 10.19
C ARG A 307 -8.14 -8.03 10.29
N PRO A 308 -9.39 -8.42 10.59
CA PRO A 308 -10.49 -7.46 10.68
C PRO A 308 -10.29 -6.40 11.77
N GLU A 309 -9.74 -6.78 12.92
CA GLU A 309 -9.45 -5.83 14.01
C GLU A 309 -8.24 -4.94 13.67
N CYS A 310 -7.22 -5.48 13.00
CA CYS A 310 -6.14 -4.66 12.46
C CYS A 310 -6.66 -3.61 11.47
N ALA A 311 -7.50 -4.02 10.51
CA ALA A 311 -8.04 -3.12 9.49
C ALA A 311 -8.84 -1.98 10.12
N LYS A 312 -9.69 -2.29 11.11
CA LYS A 312 -10.41 -1.30 11.93
C LYS A 312 -9.47 -0.27 12.57
N LYS A 313 -8.36 -0.72 13.17
CA LYS A 313 -7.35 0.17 13.76
C LYS A 313 -6.71 1.08 12.71
N VAL A 314 -6.34 0.56 11.54
CA VAL A 314 -5.74 1.33 10.43
C VAL A 314 -6.62 2.50 9.98
N ILE A 315 -7.93 2.32 9.93
CA ILE A 315 -8.89 3.36 9.53
C ILE A 315 -9.50 4.14 10.71
N GLY A 316 -9.06 3.85 11.94
CA GLY A 316 -9.63 4.45 13.15
C GLY A 316 -11.12 4.18 13.34
N LEU A 317 -11.61 3.02 12.90
CA LEU A 317 -12.99 2.56 13.11
C LEU A 317 -13.02 1.71 14.39
N GLN A 318 -13.70 2.18 15.43
CA GLN A 318 -13.91 1.42 16.66
C GLN A 318 -15.08 0.45 16.46
N SER A 319 -16.29 0.99 16.59
CA SER A 319 -17.55 0.29 16.46
C SER A 319 -18.44 1.14 15.58
N ALA A 320 -18.82 0.60 14.42
CA ALA A 320 -19.69 1.31 13.49
C ALA A 320 -21.02 1.69 14.15
N GLN A 321 -21.52 0.84 15.06
CA GLN A 321 -22.74 1.11 15.84
C GLN A 321 -22.54 2.28 16.81
N ASP A 322 -21.43 2.31 17.55
CA ASP A 322 -21.19 3.33 18.58
C ASP A 322 -20.82 4.69 17.97
N GLU A 323 -19.98 4.68 16.92
CA GLU A 323 -19.67 5.89 16.15
C GLU A 323 -20.92 6.43 15.45
N SER A 324 -21.78 5.55 14.90
CA SER A 324 -23.06 5.96 14.32
C SER A 324 -23.96 6.58 15.38
N ALA A 325 -24.10 5.97 16.56
CA ALA A 325 -24.90 6.52 17.65
C ALA A 325 -24.43 7.93 18.03
N THR A 326 -23.11 8.17 17.99
CA THR A 326 -22.50 9.47 18.27
C THR A 326 -22.76 10.49 17.15
N CYS A 327 -22.59 10.11 15.89
CA CYS A 327 -22.79 11.01 14.75
C CYS A 327 -24.24 11.47 14.54
N PHE A 328 -25.22 10.68 15.02
CA PHE A 328 -26.65 10.97 14.86
C PHE A 328 -27.33 11.49 16.15
N LEU A 329 -26.57 11.92 17.16
CA LEU A 329 -27.12 12.63 18.32
C LEU A 329 -27.68 14.01 17.93
N PRO A 330 -28.72 14.54 18.58
CA PRO A 330 -29.26 15.87 18.28
C PRO A 330 -28.19 16.97 18.50
N GLY A 331 -27.75 17.59 17.41
CA GLY A 331 -26.68 18.60 17.34
C GLY A 331 -26.87 19.52 16.13
N SER A 332 -25.86 20.35 15.81
CA SER A 332 -25.91 21.20 14.62
C SER A 332 -25.86 20.34 13.34
N THR A 333 -26.55 20.76 12.28
CA THR A 333 -26.64 19.98 11.04
C THR A 333 -25.28 19.82 10.34
N GLU A 334 -24.35 20.76 10.51
CA GLU A 334 -23.04 20.74 9.87
C GLU A 334 -22.08 19.73 10.53
N GLU A 335 -21.97 19.74 11.86
CA GLU A 335 -21.13 18.78 12.60
C GLU A 335 -21.62 17.34 12.39
N GLN A 336 -22.94 17.13 12.39
CA GLN A 336 -23.56 15.84 12.11
C GLN A 336 -23.25 15.36 10.68
N THR A 337 -23.33 16.25 9.69
CA THR A 337 -23.04 15.91 8.29
C THR A 337 -21.58 15.52 8.12
N THR A 338 -20.66 16.27 8.72
CA THR A 338 -19.22 15.95 8.70
C THR A 338 -18.94 14.62 9.39
N CYS A 339 -19.50 14.39 10.58
CA CYS A 339 -19.34 13.13 11.32
C CYS A 339 -19.86 11.93 10.50
N ALA A 340 -21.07 12.05 9.93
CA ALA A 340 -21.67 11.01 9.11
C ALA A 340 -20.85 10.73 7.84
N SER A 341 -20.27 11.76 7.21
CA SER A 341 -19.39 11.61 6.04
C SER A 341 -18.11 10.84 6.38
N VAL A 342 -17.45 11.21 7.49
CA VAL A 342 -16.22 10.51 7.95
C VAL A 342 -16.53 9.06 8.33
N LEU A 343 -17.62 8.83 9.06
CA LEU A 343 -18.02 7.47 9.43
C LEU A 343 -18.38 6.64 8.18
N LYS A 344 -19.08 7.23 7.20
CA LYS A 344 -19.37 6.59 5.92
C LYS A 344 -18.06 6.12 5.27
N GLU A 345 -17.10 7.02 5.07
CA GLU A 345 -15.80 6.70 4.47
C GLU A 345 -15.07 5.55 5.21
N LYS A 346 -15.03 5.58 6.54
CA LYS A 346 -14.44 4.49 7.33
C LYS A 346 -15.14 3.15 7.07
N VAL A 347 -16.46 3.12 7.15
CA VAL A 347 -17.24 1.90 6.92
C VAL A 347 -17.05 1.39 5.49
N GLU A 348 -16.96 2.28 4.50
CA GLU A 348 -16.65 1.94 3.11
C GLU A 348 -15.34 1.18 3.01
N HIS A 349 -14.26 1.77 3.54
CA HIS A 349 -12.93 1.19 3.50
C HIS A 349 -12.88 -0.15 4.22
N TYR A 350 -13.60 -0.29 5.32
CA TYR A 350 -13.71 -1.57 6.02
C TYR A 350 -14.43 -2.64 5.20
N VAL A 351 -15.50 -2.27 4.49
CA VAL A 351 -16.22 -3.19 3.59
C VAL A 351 -15.33 -3.61 2.42
N ILE A 352 -14.61 -2.67 1.79
CA ILE A 352 -13.65 -2.97 0.72
C ILE A 352 -12.55 -3.93 1.22
N PHE A 353 -12.02 -3.71 2.43
CA PHE A 353 -11.08 -4.63 3.06
C PHE A 353 -11.67 -6.04 3.25
N ALA A 354 -12.90 -6.13 3.75
CA ALA A 354 -13.58 -7.42 3.93
C ALA A 354 -13.84 -8.15 2.60
N LEU A 355 -14.11 -7.41 1.53
CA LEU A 355 -14.21 -7.96 0.17
C LEU A 355 -12.87 -8.53 -0.31
N TYR A 356 -11.76 -7.86 -0.02
CA TYR A 356 -10.43 -8.37 -0.35
C TYR A 356 -10.04 -9.60 0.48
N GLU A 357 -10.42 -9.67 1.76
CA GLU A 357 -10.26 -10.90 2.57
C GLU A 357 -11.03 -12.09 1.98
N LEU A 358 -12.17 -11.84 1.32
CA LEU A 358 -12.95 -12.87 0.65
C LEU A 358 -12.22 -13.43 -0.57
N GLU A 359 -11.52 -12.59 -1.33
CA GLU A 359 -10.64 -13.00 -2.45
C GLU A 359 -9.52 -13.90 -1.92
N PHE A 360 -8.84 -13.47 -0.84
CA PHE A 360 -7.79 -14.27 -0.20
C PHE A 360 -8.29 -15.65 0.25
N HIS A 361 -9.49 -15.73 0.85
CA HIS A 361 -10.09 -17.01 1.20
C HIS A 361 -10.38 -17.89 -0.02
N ALA A 362 -10.80 -17.30 -1.13
CA ALA A 362 -11.03 -18.03 -2.37
C ALA A 362 -9.73 -18.61 -2.94
N GLU A 363 -8.66 -17.82 -2.96
CA GLU A 363 -7.31 -18.28 -3.36
C GLU A 363 -6.85 -19.45 -2.47
N THR A 364 -7.06 -19.36 -1.15
CA THR A 364 -6.74 -20.46 -0.21
C THR A 364 -7.54 -21.75 -0.54
N LEU A 365 -8.81 -21.60 -0.92
CA LEU A 365 -9.64 -22.73 -1.34
C LEU A 365 -9.20 -23.30 -2.70
N LEU A 366 -8.67 -22.49 -3.60
CA LEU A 366 -8.05 -22.94 -4.85
C LEU A 366 -6.77 -23.74 -4.57
N GLU A 367 -5.88 -23.23 -3.71
CA GLU A 367 -4.64 -23.92 -3.34
C GLU A 367 -4.91 -25.29 -2.68
N SER A 368 -5.98 -25.40 -1.89
CA SER A 368 -6.41 -26.66 -1.28
C SER A 368 -7.21 -27.58 -2.22
N GLY A 369 -7.42 -27.19 -3.48
CA GLY A 369 -8.15 -27.96 -4.49
C GLY A 369 -9.66 -28.03 -4.27
N LYS A 370 -10.21 -27.19 -3.38
CA LYS A 370 -11.65 -27.12 -3.09
C LYS A 370 -12.40 -26.30 -4.13
N LEU A 371 -11.79 -25.23 -4.63
CA LEU A 371 -12.32 -24.46 -5.76
C LEU A 371 -11.47 -24.68 -7.01
N THR A 372 -12.13 -24.67 -8.16
CA THR A 372 -11.44 -24.61 -9.45
C THR A 372 -10.94 -23.20 -9.71
N ARG A 373 -9.93 -23.07 -10.58
CA ARG A 373 -9.42 -21.75 -10.94
C ARG A 373 -10.46 -20.86 -11.62
N SER A 374 -11.30 -21.42 -12.49
CA SER A 374 -12.40 -20.66 -13.12
C SER A 374 -13.32 -20.07 -12.07
N GLN A 375 -13.69 -20.83 -11.04
CA GLN A 375 -14.53 -20.36 -9.95
C GLN A 375 -13.91 -19.20 -9.17
N VAL A 376 -12.61 -19.24 -8.92
CA VAL A 376 -11.91 -18.13 -8.22
C VAL A 376 -11.78 -16.91 -9.11
N VAL A 377 -11.46 -17.08 -10.40
CA VAL A 377 -11.46 -15.97 -11.37
C VAL A 377 -12.83 -15.29 -11.42
N ASP A 378 -13.91 -16.06 -11.55
CA ASP A 378 -15.26 -15.52 -11.63
C ASP A 378 -15.67 -14.79 -10.34
N LEU A 379 -15.27 -15.31 -9.17
CA LEU A 379 -15.50 -14.67 -7.89
C LEU A 379 -14.70 -13.36 -7.75
N GLU A 380 -13.41 -13.34 -8.06
CA GLU A 380 -12.58 -12.12 -7.97
C GLU A 380 -13.08 -11.05 -8.94
N VAL A 381 -13.43 -11.41 -10.17
CA VAL A 381 -14.06 -10.47 -11.12
C VAL A 381 -15.35 -9.89 -10.53
N TYR A 382 -16.19 -10.76 -9.95
CA TYR A 382 -17.41 -10.35 -9.30
C TYR A 382 -17.13 -9.40 -8.12
N ILE A 383 -16.17 -9.72 -7.24
CA ILE A 383 -15.82 -8.89 -6.09
C ILE A 383 -15.29 -7.53 -6.53
N GLU A 384 -14.41 -7.46 -7.53
CA GLU A 384 -13.90 -6.21 -8.07
C GLU A 384 -15.04 -5.32 -8.62
N GLN A 385 -16.03 -5.90 -9.30
CA GLN A 385 -17.24 -5.18 -9.71
C GLN A 385 -18.07 -4.70 -8.51
N GLN A 386 -18.16 -5.48 -7.42
CA GLN A 386 -18.87 -5.05 -6.21
C GLN A 386 -18.16 -3.90 -5.49
N LYS A 387 -16.82 -3.88 -5.49
CA LYS A 387 -16.05 -2.74 -4.95
C LYS A 387 -16.37 -1.47 -5.74
N GLN A 388 -16.43 -1.54 -7.07
CA GLN A 388 -16.82 -0.40 -7.92
C GLN A 388 -18.25 0.07 -7.64
N ARG A 389 -19.20 -0.86 -7.53
CA ARG A 389 -20.59 -0.53 -7.14
C ARG A 389 -20.69 0.12 -5.76
N LEU A 390 -19.80 -0.24 -4.83
CA LEU A 390 -19.77 0.33 -3.49
C LEU A 390 -19.33 1.80 -3.50
N ASP A 391 -18.29 2.11 -4.29
CA ASP A 391 -17.75 3.46 -4.53
C ASP A 391 -18.80 4.38 -5.17
N GLU A 392 -19.56 3.85 -6.14
CA GLU A 392 -20.64 4.59 -6.82
C GLU A 392 -21.90 4.76 -5.96
N ALA A 393 -22.05 3.96 -4.89
CA ALA A 393 -23.27 3.93 -4.11
C ALA A 393 -23.40 5.16 -3.20
N THR A 394 -24.55 5.82 -3.33
CA THR A 394 -24.82 7.07 -2.61
C THR A 394 -25.53 6.83 -1.28
N THR A 395 -26.10 5.64 -1.08
CA THR A 395 -26.92 5.30 0.09
C THR A 395 -26.44 4.05 0.84
N VAL A 396 -26.68 4.01 2.14
CA VAL A 396 -26.41 2.82 2.99
C VAL A 396 -27.26 1.60 2.57
N SER A 397 -28.44 1.83 2.00
CA SER A 397 -29.30 0.75 1.50
C SER A 397 -28.67 0.04 0.29
N GLU A 398 -28.04 0.79 -0.62
CA GLU A 398 -27.30 0.23 -1.75
C GLU A 398 -26.10 -0.59 -1.25
N TRP A 399 -25.34 -0.07 -0.28
CA TRP A 399 -24.23 -0.81 0.33
C TRP A 399 -24.67 -2.13 0.94
N LYS A 400 -25.76 -2.10 1.71
CA LYS A 400 -26.33 -3.31 2.30
C LYS A 400 -26.73 -4.33 1.23
N THR A 401 -27.30 -3.87 0.12
CA THR A 401 -27.69 -4.72 -1.00
C THR A 401 -26.45 -5.36 -1.63
N ILE A 402 -25.42 -4.57 -1.94
CA ILE A 402 -24.14 -5.05 -2.48
C ILE A 402 -23.53 -6.12 -1.58
N VAL A 403 -23.41 -5.86 -0.27
CA VAL A 403 -22.85 -6.83 0.70
C VAL A 403 -23.69 -8.12 0.78
N GLN A 404 -25.02 -8.01 0.73
CA GLN A 404 -25.92 -9.17 0.75
C GLN A 404 -25.81 -10.02 -0.52
N GLU A 405 -25.68 -9.37 -1.68
CA GLU A 405 -25.46 -10.03 -2.96
C GLU A 405 -24.12 -10.76 -2.96
N THR A 406 -23.03 -10.12 -2.52
CA THR A 406 -21.72 -10.77 -2.37
C THR A 406 -21.76 -11.97 -1.44
N LYS A 407 -22.40 -11.82 -0.28
CA LYS A 407 -22.56 -12.94 0.66
C LYS A 407 -23.34 -14.10 0.02
N SER A 408 -24.38 -13.79 -0.76
CA SER A 408 -25.18 -14.81 -1.45
C SER A 408 -24.37 -15.52 -2.54
N TYR A 409 -23.57 -14.77 -3.30
CA TYR A 409 -22.66 -15.32 -4.31
C TYR A 409 -21.63 -16.26 -3.68
N TRP A 410 -20.96 -15.82 -2.60
CA TRP A 410 -20.01 -16.64 -1.84
C TRP A 410 -20.64 -17.91 -1.26
N ASN A 411 -21.81 -17.80 -0.65
CA ASN A 411 -22.52 -18.96 -0.11
C ASN A 411 -22.91 -19.95 -1.20
N GLY A 412 -23.34 -19.46 -2.37
CA GLY A 412 -23.62 -20.31 -3.53
C GLY A 412 -22.39 -21.10 -3.95
N LEU A 413 -21.24 -20.42 -4.04
CA LEU A 413 -19.98 -21.04 -4.43
C LEU A 413 -19.46 -22.07 -3.41
N THR A 414 -19.62 -21.81 -2.12
CA THR A 414 -19.10 -22.66 -1.05
C THR A 414 -20.07 -23.75 -0.58
N SER A 415 -21.36 -23.67 -0.93
CA SER A 415 -22.36 -24.68 -0.56
C SER A 415 -22.10 -26.07 -1.18
N THR A 416 -21.23 -26.15 -2.18
CA THR A 416 -20.84 -27.40 -2.84
C THR A 416 -19.57 -28.03 -2.25
N LEU A 417 -18.92 -27.37 -1.29
CA LEU A 417 -17.73 -27.82 -0.57
C LEU A 417 -18.11 -28.62 0.69
#